data_AF-A0AAU9QLS9-F1
#
_entry.id   AF-A0AAU9QLS9-F1
#
_cell.length_a   1.000
_cell.length_b   1.000
_cell.length_c   1.000
_cell.angle_alpha   90.00
_cell.angle_beta   90.00
_cell.angle_gamma   90.00
#
_symmetry.space_group_name_H-M   'P 1'
#
loop_
_entity.id
_entity.type
_entity.pdbx_description
1 polymer ?
#
loop_
_entity_poly.entity_id
_entity_poly.type
_entity_poly.pdbx_seq_one_letter_code
_entity_poly.pdbx_strand_id
1 'polypeptide(L)'
;MEALFKGYAKYKNLAHCNWMSEYSIPASVQQRLLKHHGEAAIEVIKDNPYALIGFGLSFSAIEDIIKVTDFKSDVAKDDPRRLSAALEMAIRKEIEKGHTYTTHANVRPYLNRLLKDKTLVTQAFQSGHDKAQYILNPDTGTYHPTAQLLMESVVAKRLNTLVQRNDLFDENANAAYCSAVVELPYELIPKQIEAVTTCLDNSVCCITGGAGTGKTTVLRTALRAYHQLGFEIHAVALSGRAAMRLHESIGFVTSTIAKLLREAPIEPSVEKTNHLLVIDEASMIDLPTMYRLVNHIHPSVRLIFTGDPDQLPPIGCGKVLADIVEAKTVANTKLDIVKRQESSTGIPEYAKLINQGVVPDRLSTGATHFHETSKTDIAKVCCELY
;
A
#
# COMPACT_ATOMS: atom_id res chain seq x y z
N MET A 1 -32.84 -32.34 -21.62
CA MET A 1 -31.43 -32.65 -21.97
C MET A 1 -30.50 -31.47 -21.71
N GLU A 2 -30.81 -30.24 -22.16
CA GLU A 2 -29.99 -29.04 -21.91
C GLU A 2 -29.75 -28.70 -20.43
N ALA A 3 -30.73 -28.86 -19.54
CA ALA A 3 -30.56 -28.60 -18.10
C ALA A 3 -29.55 -29.57 -17.44
N LEU A 4 -29.49 -30.81 -17.93
CA LEU A 4 -28.54 -31.84 -17.49
C LEU A 4 -27.13 -31.55 -18.03
N PHE A 5 -27.03 -31.08 -19.28
CA PHE A 5 -25.78 -30.62 -19.89
C PHE A 5 -25.21 -29.36 -19.20
N LYS A 6 -26.05 -28.37 -18.90
CA LYS A 6 -25.67 -27.20 -18.08
C LYS A 6 -25.30 -27.58 -16.64
N GLY A 7 -25.99 -28.59 -16.08
CA GLY A 7 -25.65 -29.21 -14.81
C GLY A 7 -24.24 -29.79 -14.83
N TYR A 8 -23.94 -30.67 -15.80
CA TYR A 8 -22.63 -31.31 -15.97
C TYR A 8 -21.51 -30.36 -16.40
N ALA A 9 -21.81 -29.24 -17.07
CA ALA A 9 -20.84 -28.20 -17.35
C ALA A 9 -20.20 -27.63 -16.07
N LYS A 10 -20.94 -27.62 -14.94
CA LYS A 10 -20.35 -27.31 -13.61
C LYS A 10 -19.39 -28.38 -13.08
N TYR A 11 -19.50 -29.63 -13.56
CA TYR A 11 -18.67 -30.76 -13.13
C TYR A 11 -17.48 -31.04 -14.07
N LYS A 12 -17.33 -30.35 -15.20
CA LYS A 12 -16.12 -30.46 -16.03
C LYS A 12 -14.84 -30.10 -15.27
N ASN A 13 -14.91 -29.08 -14.42
CA ASN A 13 -13.80 -28.66 -13.58
C ASN A 13 -13.42 -29.72 -12.52
N LEU A 14 -14.29 -30.67 -12.17
CA LEU A 14 -13.95 -31.73 -11.21
C LEU A 14 -12.90 -32.68 -11.77
N ALA A 15 -12.94 -33.00 -13.07
CA ALA A 15 -11.88 -33.77 -13.70
C ALA A 15 -10.54 -33.03 -13.62
N HIS A 16 -10.55 -31.70 -13.78
CA HIS A 16 -9.35 -30.88 -13.67
C HIS A 16 -8.85 -30.77 -12.23
N CYS A 17 -9.76 -30.64 -11.25
CA CYS A 17 -9.41 -30.67 -9.83
C CYS A 17 -8.81 -32.03 -9.43
N ASN A 18 -9.37 -33.14 -9.93
CA ASN A 18 -8.84 -34.48 -9.66
C ASN A 18 -7.42 -34.62 -10.21
N TRP A 19 -7.21 -34.26 -11.49
CA TRP A 19 -5.88 -34.26 -12.10
C TRP A 19 -4.89 -33.38 -11.31
N MET A 20 -5.26 -32.14 -10.95
CA MET A 20 -4.37 -31.28 -10.16
C MET A 20 -4.09 -31.84 -8.76
N SER A 21 -5.04 -32.57 -8.16
CA SER A 21 -4.87 -33.20 -6.85
C SER A 21 -3.91 -34.39 -6.91
N GLU A 22 -3.93 -35.17 -7.99
CA GLU A 22 -2.94 -36.23 -8.25
C GLU A 22 -1.51 -35.66 -8.32
N TYR A 23 -1.37 -34.42 -8.83
CA TYR A 23 -0.11 -33.68 -8.88
C TYR A 23 0.18 -32.89 -7.60
N SER A 24 -0.55 -33.16 -6.50
CA SER A 24 -0.36 -32.51 -5.19
C SER A 24 -0.50 -30.98 -5.20
N ILE A 25 -1.26 -30.41 -6.16
CA ILE A 25 -1.54 -28.98 -6.22
C ILE A 25 -2.63 -28.65 -5.19
N PRO A 26 -2.42 -27.70 -4.25
CA PRO A 26 -3.41 -27.36 -3.23
C PRO A 26 -4.72 -26.80 -3.79
N ALA A 27 -5.86 -27.13 -3.18
CA ALA A 27 -7.19 -26.70 -3.62
C ALA A 27 -7.34 -25.17 -3.78
N SER A 28 -6.69 -24.37 -2.92
CA SER A 28 -6.71 -22.90 -3.01
C SER A 28 -6.01 -22.36 -4.26
N VAL A 29 -5.07 -23.12 -4.82
CA VAL A 29 -4.37 -22.80 -6.06
C VAL A 29 -5.18 -23.27 -7.24
N GLN A 30 -5.73 -24.49 -7.18
CA GLN A 30 -6.65 -25.02 -8.19
C GLN A 30 -7.81 -24.04 -8.43
N GLN A 31 -8.44 -23.54 -7.36
CA GLN A 31 -9.55 -22.59 -7.46
C GLN A 31 -9.14 -21.29 -8.15
N ARG A 32 -7.96 -20.74 -7.83
CA ARG A 32 -7.45 -19.51 -8.47
C ARG A 32 -7.09 -19.73 -9.93
N LEU A 33 -6.45 -20.86 -10.24
CA LEU A 33 -6.06 -21.24 -11.60
C LEU A 33 -7.29 -21.45 -12.49
N LEU A 34 -8.27 -22.23 -12.03
CA LEU A 34 -9.53 -22.48 -12.75
C LEU A 34 -10.36 -21.21 -12.91
N LYS A 35 -10.36 -20.32 -11.92
CA LYS A 35 -11.04 -19.02 -12.03
C LYS A 35 -10.43 -18.16 -13.16
N HIS A 36 -9.12 -18.29 -13.42
CA HIS A 36 -8.43 -17.47 -14.41
C HIS A 36 -8.38 -18.11 -15.80
N HIS A 37 -8.07 -19.41 -15.90
CA HIS A 37 -7.86 -20.11 -17.16
C HIS A 37 -8.99 -21.06 -17.57
N GLY A 38 -9.96 -21.31 -16.68
CA GLY A 38 -11.09 -22.19 -16.97
C GLY A 38 -10.64 -23.58 -17.42
N GLU A 39 -11.10 -24.00 -18.60
CA GLU A 39 -10.78 -25.32 -19.16
C GLU A 39 -9.29 -25.44 -19.54
N ALA A 40 -8.59 -24.34 -19.87
CA ALA A 40 -7.18 -24.35 -20.29
C ALA A 40 -6.17 -24.52 -19.12
N ALA A 41 -6.66 -24.70 -17.88
CA ALA A 41 -5.82 -24.71 -16.69
C ALA A 41 -4.78 -25.84 -16.68
N ILE A 42 -5.14 -27.01 -17.20
CA ILE A 42 -4.22 -28.15 -17.28
C ILE A 42 -3.16 -27.89 -18.35
N GLU A 43 -3.55 -27.41 -19.53
CA GLU A 43 -2.62 -27.11 -20.62
C GLU A 43 -1.58 -26.08 -20.19
N VAL A 44 -1.99 -25.05 -19.44
CA VAL A 44 -1.05 -24.05 -18.88
C VAL A 44 -0.01 -24.69 -17.96
N ILE A 45 -0.42 -25.63 -17.10
CA ILE A 45 0.53 -26.34 -16.23
C ILE A 45 1.46 -27.23 -17.05
N LYS A 46 0.92 -27.93 -18.05
CA LYS A 46 1.71 -28.83 -18.90
C LYS A 46 2.74 -28.07 -19.75
N ASP A 47 2.36 -26.91 -20.27
CA ASP A 47 3.26 -26.04 -21.04
C ASP A 47 4.33 -25.41 -20.15
N ASN A 48 3.95 -24.95 -18.96
CA ASN A 48 4.88 -24.39 -17.99
C ASN A 48 4.44 -24.65 -16.54
N PRO A 49 4.99 -25.65 -15.84
CA PRO A 49 4.61 -25.95 -14.46
C PRO A 49 4.95 -24.81 -13.49
N TYR A 50 5.91 -23.94 -13.83
CA TYR A 50 6.25 -22.79 -13.01
C TYR A 50 5.23 -21.64 -13.09
N ALA A 51 4.27 -21.68 -14.02
CA ALA A 51 3.15 -20.73 -14.03
C ALA A 51 2.35 -20.77 -12.72
N LEU A 52 2.40 -21.89 -11.98
CA LEU A 52 1.78 -22.05 -10.66
C LEU A 52 2.30 -21.07 -9.60
N ILE A 53 3.46 -20.43 -9.80
CA ILE A 53 3.96 -19.35 -8.92
C ILE A 53 2.96 -18.20 -8.87
N GLY A 54 2.41 -17.78 -10.02
CA GLY A 54 1.41 -16.72 -10.11
C GLY A 54 0.13 -17.04 -9.34
N PHE A 55 -0.14 -18.32 -9.10
CA PHE A 55 -1.29 -18.82 -8.34
C PHE A 55 -0.94 -19.21 -6.91
N GLY A 56 0.27 -18.86 -6.43
CA GLY A 56 0.66 -18.92 -5.02
C GLY A 56 1.38 -20.19 -4.59
N LEU A 57 1.90 -21.00 -5.50
CA LEU A 57 2.88 -22.04 -5.13
C LEU A 57 4.27 -21.43 -4.95
N SER A 58 5.03 -21.97 -4.00
CA SER A 58 6.46 -21.66 -3.90
C SER A 58 7.24 -22.41 -4.99
N PHE A 59 8.40 -21.86 -5.36
CA PHE A 59 9.31 -22.52 -6.28
C PHE A 59 9.69 -23.93 -5.79
N SER A 60 9.95 -24.10 -4.49
CA SER A 60 10.29 -25.40 -3.92
C SER A 60 9.17 -26.42 -4.04
N ALA A 61 7.91 -26.01 -3.83
CA ALA A 61 6.76 -26.90 -3.97
C ALA A 61 6.61 -27.38 -5.42
N ILE A 62 6.84 -26.50 -6.40
CA ILE A 62 6.81 -26.86 -7.82
C ILE A 62 7.96 -27.80 -8.16
N GLU A 63 9.18 -27.55 -7.65
CA GLU A 63 10.31 -28.47 -7.84
C GLU A 63 10.01 -29.86 -7.25
N ASP A 64 9.29 -29.94 -6.13
CA ASP A 64 8.90 -31.22 -5.53
C ASP A 64 7.84 -31.95 -6.37
N ILE A 65 6.88 -31.22 -6.95
CA ILE A 65 5.92 -31.76 -7.93
C ILE A 65 6.66 -32.29 -9.17
N ILE A 66 7.56 -31.50 -9.75
CA ILE A 66 8.32 -31.89 -10.95
C ILE A 66 9.13 -33.16 -10.70
N LYS A 67 9.72 -33.34 -9.52
CA LYS A 67 10.53 -34.55 -9.21
C LYS A 67 9.74 -35.86 -9.21
N VAL A 68 8.44 -35.80 -8.91
CA VAL A 68 7.60 -36.99 -8.68
C VAL A 68 6.57 -37.22 -9.79
N THR A 69 6.54 -36.35 -10.80
CA THR A 69 5.58 -36.39 -11.91
C THR A 69 6.31 -36.60 -13.24
N ASP A 70 5.52 -36.78 -14.30
CA ASP A 70 6.00 -36.88 -15.68
C ASP A 70 6.78 -35.65 -16.15
N PHE A 71 6.56 -34.47 -15.54
CA PHE A 71 7.32 -33.26 -15.85
C PHE A 71 8.84 -33.37 -15.64
N LYS A 72 9.32 -34.35 -14.87
CA LYS A 72 10.76 -34.53 -14.60
C LYS A 72 11.58 -34.71 -15.88
N SER A 73 11.04 -35.38 -16.90
CA SER A 73 11.73 -35.57 -18.18
C SER A 73 11.74 -34.31 -19.03
N ASP A 74 10.80 -33.40 -18.77
CA ASP A 74 10.48 -32.28 -19.66
C ASP A 74 11.11 -30.97 -19.22
N VAL A 75 11.61 -30.89 -17.99
CA VAL A 75 12.20 -29.69 -17.39
C VAL A 75 13.65 -29.96 -16.97
N ALA A 76 14.60 -29.52 -17.80
CA ALA A 76 16.02 -29.55 -17.49
C ALA A 76 16.40 -28.52 -16.40
N LYS A 77 17.60 -28.65 -15.82
CA LYS A 77 18.06 -27.72 -14.76
C LYS A 77 18.25 -26.28 -15.26
N ASP A 78 18.68 -26.14 -16.50
CA ASP A 78 18.91 -24.91 -17.26
C ASP A 78 17.70 -24.52 -18.14
N ASP A 79 16.55 -25.17 -17.94
CA ASP A 79 15.33 -24.85 -18.68
C ASP A 79 14.95 -23.36 -18.49
N PRO A 80 14.75 -22.59 -19.58
CA PRO A 80 14.42 -21.18 -19.50
C PRO A 80 13.18 -20.86 -18.65
N ARG A 81 12.19 -21.77 -18.63
CA ARG A 81 10.97 -21.61 -17.81
C ARG A 81 11.33 -21.66 -16.32
N ARG A 82 12.18 -22.61 -15.93
CA ARG A 82 12.70 -22.77 -14.56
C ARG A 82 13.54 -21.57 -14.13
N LEU A 83 14.46 -21.13 -14.98
CA LEU A 83 15.36 -20.01 -14.68
C LEU A 83 14.60 -18.69 -14.57
N SER A 84 13.65 -18.44 -15.45
CA SER A 84 12.77 -17.26 -15.39
C SER A 84 11.93 -17.27 -14.10
N ALA A 85 11.37 -18.42 -13.74
CA ALA A 85 10.59 -18.59 -12.51
C ALA A 85 11.42 -18.38 -11.24
N ALA A 86 12.69 -18.81 -11.26
CA ALA A 86 13.62 -18.58 -10.16
C ALA A 86 13.89 -17.09 -9.97
N LEU A 87 14.10 -16.35 -11.06
CA LEU A 87 14.30 -14.90 -11.03
C LEU A 87 13.05 -14.15 -10.59
N GLU A 88 11.87 -14.52 -11.11
CA GLU A 88 10.58 -13.97 -10.67
C GLU A 88 10.37 -14.16 -9.16
N MET A 89 10.66 -15.35 -8.62
CA MET A 89 10.56 -15.62 -7.19
C MET A 89 11.54 -14.77 -6.38
N ALA A 90 12.76 -14.57 -6.87
CA ALA A 90 13.74 -13.72 -6.20
C ALA A 90 13.30 -12.25 -6.18
N ILE A 91 12.74 -11.74 -7.27
CA ILE A 91 12.14 -10.40 -7.34
C ILE A 91 11.00 -10.29 -6.33
N ARG A 92 10.07 -11.26 -6.32
CA ARG A 92 8.92 -11.29 -5.40
C ARG A 92 9.35 -11.23 -3.93
N LYS A 93 10.48 -11.84 -3.58
CA LYS A 93 11.04 -11.80 -2.22
C LYS A 93 11.53 -10.42 -1.82
N GLU A 94 11.98 -9.61 -2.76
CA GLU A 94 12.30 -8.20 -2.50
C GLU A 94 11.01 -7.37 -2.34
N ILE A 95 9.96 -7.69 -3.11
CA ILE A 95 8.65 -7.04 -2.94
C ILE A 95 8.03 -7.34 -1.58
N GLU A 96 8.16 -8.57 -1.09
CA GLU A 96 7.72 -8.97 0.25
C GLU A 96 8.46 -8.23 1.38
N LYS A 97 9.61 -7.61 1.09
CA LYS A 97 10.33 -6.72 2.04
C LYS A 97 9.86 -5.26 1.97
N GLY A 98 8.92 -4.94 1.08
CA GLY A 98 8.36 -3.60 0.91
C GLY A 98 8.86 -2.86 -0.34
N HIS A 99 9.73 -3.44 -1.16
CA HIS A 99 10.21 -2.81 -2.39
C HIS A 99 9.16 -2.87 -3.52
N THR A 100 9.16 -1.92 -4.45
CA THR A 100 8.33 -1.98 -5.67
C THR A 100 9.13 -2.38 -6.90
N TYR A 101 10.43 -2.12 -6.89
CA TYR A 101 11.43 -2.61 -7.83
C TYR A 101 12.68 -3.09 -7.09
N THR A 102 13.59 -3.77 -7.77
CA THR A 102 14.84 -4.25 -7.17
C THR A 102 16.01 -4.25 -8.15
N THR A 103 17.21 -4.59 -7.68
CA THR A 103 18.44 -4.63 -8.48
C THR A 103 18.96 -6.05 -8.61
N HIS A 104 19.83 -6.26 -9.60
CA HIS A 104 20.62 -7.48 -9.75
C HIS A 104 21.35 -7.89 -8.45
N ALA A 105 21.89 -6.92 -7.71
CA ALA A 105 22.64 -7.17 -6.47
C ALA A 105 21.74 -7.74 -5.36
N ASN A 106 20.51 -7.23 -5.23
CA ASN A 106 19.59 -7.62 -4.18
C ASN A 106 18.96 -9.01 -4.44
N VAL A 107 18.69 -9.36 -5.70
CA VAL A 107 18.07 -10.66 -6.04
C VAL A 107 19.07 -11.83 -6.07
N ARG A 108 20.36 -11.55 -6.36
CA ARG A 108 21.40 -12.56 -6.51
C ARG A 108 21.57 -13.50 -5.29
N PRO A 109 21.56 -13.02 -4.03
CA PRO A 109 21.65 -13.90 -2.86
C PRO A 109 20.53 -14.95 -2.79
N TYR A 110 19.29 -14.55 -3.10
CA TYR A 110 18.16 -15.47 -3.09
C TYR A 110 18.27 -16.47 -4.24
N LEU A 111 18.64 -16.02 -5.44
CA LEU A 111 18.87 -16.88 -6.60
C LEU A 111 19.97 -17.93 -6.36
N ASN A 112 21.09 -17.53 -5.77
CA ASN A 112 22.18 -18.46 -5.40
C ASN A 112 21.67 -19.58 -4.48
N ARG A 113 20.82 -19.24 -3.50
CA ARG A 113 20.22 -20.23 -2.59
C ARG A 113 19.23 -21.15 -3.31
N LEU A 114 18.49 -20.62 -4.27
CA LEU A 114 17.45 -21.34 -4.99
C LEU A 114 18.03 -22.31 -6.03
N LEU A 115 18.95 -21.83 -6.87
CA LEU A 115 19.52 -22.60 -7.97
C LEU A 115 20.76 -23.40 -7.56
N LYS A 116 21.46 -22.98 -6.51
CA LYS A 116 22.68 -23.63 -5.95
C LYS A 116 23.81 -23.85 -6.97
N ASP A 117 23.79 -23.11 -8.08
CA ASP A 117 24.76 -23.21 -9.17
C ASP A 117 24.98 -21.81 -9.77
N LYS A 118 26.24 -21.37 -9.86
CA LYS A 118 26.60 -20.03 -10.35
C LYS A 118 26.35 -19.85 -11.85
N THR A 119 26.48 -20.91 -12.64
CA THR A 119 26.24 -20.91 -14.08
C THR A 119 24.74 -20.73 -14.33
N LEU A 120 23.90 -21.48 -13.62
CA LEU A 120 22.43 -21.32 -13.71
C LEU A 120 21.96 -19.93 -13.29
N VAL A 121 22.57 -19.34 -12.26
CA VAL A 121 22.26 -17.96 -11.83
C VAL A 121 22.61 -16.95 -12.92
N THR A 122 23.75 -17.12 -13.58
CA THR A 122 24.14 -16.26 -14.72
C THR A 122 23.14 -16.41 -15.87
N GLN A 123 22.77 -17.64 -16.21
CA GLN A 123 21.77 -17.92 -17.24
C GLN A 123 20.40 -17.35 -16.87
N ALA A 124 19.99 -17.39 -15.60
CA ALA A 124 18.73 -16.81 -15.16
C ALA A 124 18.65 -15.30 -15.45
N PHE A 125 19.73 -14.56 -15.17
CA PHE A 125 19.81 -13.14 -15.51
C PHE A 125 19.81 -12.89 -17.03
N GLN A 126 20.46 -13.75 -17.81
CA GLN A 126 20.46 -13.64 -19.29
C GLN A 126 19.10 -13.99 -19.90
N SER A 127 18.35 -14.91 -19.29
CA SER A 127 17.03 -15.35 -19.77
C SER A 127 15.88 -14.42 -19.35
N GLY A 128 16.15 -13.51 -18.41
CA GLY A 128 15.17 -12.67 -17.73
C GLY A 128 14.79 -11.37 -18.44
N HIS A 129 15.14 -11.18 -19.71
CA HIS A 129 14.75 -9.97 -20.43
C HIS A 129 13.25 -10.00 -20.75
N ASP A 130 12.56 -8.93 -20.34
CA ASP A 130 11.17 -8.54 -20.65
C ASP A 130 10.17 -9.69 -20.71
N LYS A 131 9.72 -10.11 -19.53
CA LYS A 131 8.65 -11.09 -19.36
C LYS A 131 7.36 -10.37 -18.95
N ALA A 132 6.21 -11.01 -19.18
CA ALA A 132 4.93 -10.44 -18.77
C ALA A 132 4.89 -10.09 -17.26
N GLN A 133 5.66 -10.80 -16.45
CA GLN A 133 5.70 -10.69 -14.99
C GLN A 133 6.58 -9.52 -14.48
N TYR A 134 7.62 -9.13 -15.22
CA TYR A 134 8.51 -8.04 -14.83
C TYR A 134 9.30 -7.47 -16.02
N ILE A 135 9.66 -6.20 -15.90
CA ILE A 135 10.42 -5.43 -16.90
C ILE A 135 11.82 -5.18 -16.34
N LEU A 136 12.84 -5.31 -17.19
CA LEU A 136 14.20 -4.88 -16.86
C LEU A 136 14.42 -3.48 -17.44
N ASN A 137 14.68 -2.50 -16.58
CA ASN A 137 15.13 -1.19 -17.04
C ASN A 137 16.63 -1.26 -17.40
N PRO A 138 17.02 -1.09 -18.68
CA PRO A 138 18.41 -1.23 -19.11
C PRO A 138 19.30 -0.09 -18.60
N ASP A 139 18.75 1.10 -18.35
CA ASP A 139 19.51 2.27 -17.93
C ASP A 139 19.90 2.19 -16.45
N THR A 140 18.99 1.69 -15.62
CA THR A 140 19.20 1.57 -14.16
C THR A 140 19.60 0.17 -13.72
N GLY A 141 19.45 -0.84 -14.58
CA GLY A 141 19.67 -2.26 -14.25
C GLY A 141 18.70 -2.79 -13.20
N THR A 142 17.50 -2.18 -13.10
CA THR A 142 16.48 -2.55 -12.12
C THR A 142 15.40 -3.45 -12.69
N TYR A 143 14.98 -4.43 -11.90
CA TYR A 143 13.82 -5.28 -12.18
C TYR A 143 12.58 -4.69 -11.56
N HIS A 144 11.57 -4.44 -12.38
CA HIS A 144 10.30 -3.92 -11.93
C HIS A 144 9.18 -4.92 -12.25
N PRO A 145 8.60 -5.59 -11.25
CA PRO A 145 7.43 -6.42 -11.51
C PRO A 145 6.28 -5.61 -12.11
N THR A 146 5.69 -6.15 -13.17
CA THR A 146 4.75 -5.43 -14.04
C THR A 146 3.53 -4.94 -13.26
N ALA A 147 3.06 -5.73 -12.28
CA ALA A 147 1.92 -5.34 -11.45
C ALA A 147 2.22 -4.08 -10.63
N GLN A 148 3.39 -3.99 -9.99
CA GLN A 148 3.81 -2.83 -9.21
C GLN A 148 3.98 -1.61 -10.12
N LEU A 149 4.64 -1.77 -11.28
CA LEU A 149 4.81 -0.67 -12.22
C LEU A 149 3.48 -0.10 -12.70
N LEU A 150 2.51 -0.97 -13.00
CA LEU A 150 1.15 -0.56 -13.38
C LEU A 150 0.45 0.16 -12.23
N MET A 151 0.57 -0.36 -11.01
CA MET A 151 -0.02 0.28 -9.83
C MET A 151 0.55 1.68 -9.61
N GLU A 152 1.88 1.83 -9.65
CA GLU A 152 2.57 3.12 -9.54
C GLU A 152 2.11 4.08 -10.64
N SER A 153 2.07 3.61 -11.89
CA SER A 153 1.66 4.41 -13.03
C SER A 153 0.23 4.93 -12.90
N VAL A 154 -0.70 4.09 -12.42
CA VAL A 154 -2.10 4.49 -12.21
C VAL A 154 -2.23 5.49 -11.06
N VAL A 155 -1.57 5.24 -9.93
CA VAL A 155 -1.57 6.16 -8.78
C VAL A 155 -0.98 7.51 -9.19
N ALA A 156 0.21 7.52 -9.80
CA ALA A 156 0.89 8.73 -10.25
C ALA A 156 0.04 9.51 -11.26
N LYS A 157 -0.50 8.84 -12.28
CA LYS A 157 -1.37 9.48 -13.28
C LYS A 157 -2.60 10.11 -12.63
N ARG A 158 -3.21 9.42 -11.66
CA ARG A 158 -4.40 9.92 -11.00
C ARG A 158 -4.12 11.13 -10.12
N LEU A 159 -3.05 11.09 -9.33
CA LEU A 159 -2.63 12.23 -8.51
C LEU A 159 -2.24 13.43 -9.38
N ASN A 160 -1.47 13.21 -10.44
CA ASN A 160 -1.09 14.28 -11.38
C ASN A 160 -2.31 14.95 -12.02
N THR A 161 -3.37 14.20 -12.33
CA THR A 161 -4.62 14.76 -12.85
C THR A 161 -5.30 15.68 -11.83
N LEU A 162 -5.29 15.30 -10.55
CA LEU A 162 -5.87 16.13 -9.48
C LEU A 162 -5.00 17.36 -9.17
N VAL A 163 -3.67 17.26 -9.26
CA VAL A 163 -2.75 18.39 -9.07
C VAL A 163 -3.03 19.53 -10.04
N GLN A 164 -3.48 19.24 -11.27
CA GLN A 164 -3.84 20.27 -12.26
C GLN A 164 -5.13 21.03 -11.90
N ARG A 165 -5.90 20.57 -10.91
CA ARG A 165 -7.14 21.21 -10.44
C ARG A 165 -6.85 21.91 -9.10
N ASN A 166 -6.20 23.07 -9.19
CA ASN A 166 -5.84 23.97 -8.11
C ASN A 166 -6.47 25.37 -8.33
N ASP A 167 -6.11 26.37 -7.51
CA ASP A 167 -6.71 27.72 -7.54
C ASP A 167 -8.24 27.67 -7.34
N LEU A 168 -8.66 26.80 -6.42
CA LEU A 168 -10.08 26.52 -6.14
C LEU A 168 -10.60 27.33 -4.95
N PHE A 169 -9.74 28.13 -4.30
CA PHE A 169 -10.13 28.96 -3.17
C PHE A 169 -10.83 30.23 -3.64
N ASP A 170 -12.15 30.18 -3.74
CA ASP A 170 -13.02 31.30 -4.10
C ASP A 170 -13.65 31.99 -2.89
N GLU A 171 -14.54 32.96 -3.13
CA GLU A 171 -15.27 33.67 -2.06
C GLU A 171 -16.14 32.71 -1.22
N ASN A 172 -16.70 31.65 -1.83
CA ASN A 172 -17.49 30.66 -1.11
C ASN A 172 -16.60 29.82 -0.19
N ALA A 173 -15.42 29.39 -0.67
CA ALA A 173 -14.43 28.68 0.12
C ALA A 173 -13.93 29.54 1.28
N ASN A 174 -13.72 30.83 1.06
CA ASN A 174 -13.37 31.77 2.12
C ASN A 174 -14.48 31.91 3.17
N ALA A 175 -15.73 32.07 2.74
CA ALA A 175 -16.87 32.16 3.65
C ALA A 175 -17.01 30.87 4.49
N ALA A 176 -16.86 29.71 3.85
CA ALA A 176 -16.89 28.41 4.52
C ALA A 176 -15.73 28.23 5.52
N TYR A 177 -14.53 28.68 5.16
CA TYR A 177 -13.38 28.73 6.04
C TYR A 177 -13.64 29.61 7.27
N CYS A 178 -14.08 30.85 7.07
CA CYS A 178 -14.36 31.78 8.16
C CYS A 178 -15.41 31.21 9.13
N SER A 179 -16.49 30.61 8.60
CA SER A 179 -17.50 29.97 9.44
C SER A 179 -16.94 28.79 10.22
N ALA A 180 -16.13 27.93 9.59
CA ALA A 180 -15.50 26.79 10.26
C ALA A 180 -14.53 27.21 11.39
N VAL A 181 -13.81 28.33 11.22
CA VAL A 181 -12.88 28.85 12.24
C VAL A 181 -13.61 29.46 13.43
N VAL A 182 -14.73 30.16 13.22
CA VAL A 182 -15.53 30.76 14.29
C VAL A 182 -16.07 29.72 15.27
N GLU A 183 -16.33 28.50 14.82
CA GLU A 183 -16.77 27.40 15.69
C GLU A 183 -15.65 26.75 16.52
N LEU A 184 -14.39 27.12 16.31
CA LEU A 184 -13.27 26.59 17.08
C LEU A 184 -13.17 27.31 18.43
N PRO A 185 -12.91 26.58 19.53
CA PRO A 185 -12.70 27.21 20.84
C PRO A 185 -11.32 27.87 20.99
N TYR A 186 -10.51 27.89 19.94
CA TYR A 186 -9.13 28.39 19.94
C TYR A 186 -8.74 28.91 18.54
N GLU A 187 -7.73 29.78 18.50
CA GLU A 187 -7.19 30.31 17.24
C GLU A 187 -6.22 29.34 16.56
N LEU A 188 -6.29 29.29 15.22
CA LEU A 188 -5.33 28.59 14.40
C LEU A 188 -4.06 29.42 14.22
N ILE A 189 -2.89 28.77 14.31
CA ILE A 189 -1.62 29.43 13.99
C ILE A 189 -1.43 29.56 12.46
N PRO A 190 -0.54 30.46 11.98
CA PRO A 190 -0.38 30.71 10.54
C PRO A 190 -0.19 29.44 9.70
N LYS A 191 0.60 28.47 10.16
CA LYS A 191 0.83 27.21 9.41
C LYS A 191 -0.39 26.30 9.37
N GLN A 192 -1.23 26.34 10.39
CA GLN A 192 -2.52 25.63 10.41
C GLN A 192 -3.53 26.30 9.49
N ILE A 193 -3.56 27.64 9.46
CA ILE A 193 -4.37 28.42 8.52
C ILE A 193 -3.97 28.06 7.08
N GLU A 194 -2.66 28.13 6.76
CA GLU A 194 -2.11 27.73 5.47
C GLU A 194 -2.53 26.30 5.10
N ALA A 195 -2.51 25.36 6.05
CA ALA A 195 -2.90 23.99 5.79
C ALA A 195 -4.39 23.87 5.44
N VAL A 196 -5.28 24.59 6.15
CA VAL A 196 -6.72 24.59 5.83
C VAL A 196 -6.98 25.22 4.47
N THR A 197 -6.37 26.38 4.17
CA THR A 197 -6.56 27.05 2.88
C THR A 197 -5.99 26.22 1.73
N THR A 198 -4.82 25.60 1.90
CA THR A 198 -4.23 24.67 0.93
C THR A 198 -5.17 23.51 0.63
N CYS A 199 -5.86 22.98 1.65
CA CYS A 199 -6.84 21.92 1.46
C CYS A 199 -8.04 22.36 0.61
N LEU A 200 -8.51 23.59 0.78
CA LEU A 200 -9.66 24.13 0.06
C LEU A 200 -9.30 24.54 -1.38
N ASP A 201 -8.07 25.00 -1.57
CA ASP A 201 -7.53 25.49 -2.83
C ASP A 201 -7.15 24.38 -3.83
N ASN A 202 -6.87 23.17 -3.34
CA ASN A 202 -6.35 22.08 -4.15
C ASN A 202 -7.31 20.88 -4.19
N SER A 203 -7.42 20.21 -5.35
CA SER A 203 -8.18 18.96 -5.45
C SER A 203 -7.45 17.78 -4.81
N VAL A 204 -6.14 17.88 -4.59
CA VAL A 204 -5.35 16.92 -3.82
C VAL A 204 -4.31 17.64 -2.98
N CYS A 205 -4.21 17.30 -1.70
CA CYS A 205 -3.21 17.87 -0.82
C CYS A 205 -2.79 16.90 0.30
N CYS A 206 -1.71 17.26 0.99
CA CYS A 206 -1.19 16.56 2.15
C CYS A 206 -1.13 17.50 3.37
N ILE A 207 -1.56 16.98 4.52
CA ILE A 207 -1.34 17.58 5.85
C ILE A 207 -0.36 16.67 6.59
N THR A 208 0.91 17.03 6.61
CA THR A 208 1.96 16.22 7.23
C THR A 208 2.45 16.80 8.56
N GLY A 209 3.03 15.98 9.41
CA GLY A 209 3.66 16.45 10.65
C GLY A 209 3.67 15.40 11.75
N GLY A 210 4.46 15.64 12.79
CA GLY A 210 4.61 14.73 13.93
C GLY A 210 3.38 14.63 14.83
N ALA A 211 3.49 13.82 15.88
CA ALA A 211 2.47 13.75 16.92
C ALA A 211 2.33 15.10 17.64
N GLY A 212 1.09 15.56 17.86
CA GLY A 212 0.83 16.79 18.62
C GLY A 212 1.01 18.11 17.86
N THR A 213 1.21 18.07 16.54
CA THR A 213 1.34 19.29 15.70
C THR A 213 0.00 19.90 15.26
N GLY A 214 -1.12 19.28 15.65
CA GLY A 214 -2.46 19.77 15.35
C GLY A 214 -3.01 19.37 13.99
N LYS A 215 -2.49 18.30 13.36
CA LYS A 215 -3.03 17.74 12.10
C LYS A 215 -4.55 17.55 12.15
N THR A 216 -5.03 16.95 13.23
CA THR A 216 -6.46 16.65 13.41
C THR A 216 -7.32 17.91 13.56
N THR A 217 -6.77 18.97 14.18
CA THR A 217 -7.42 20.28 14.26
C THR A 217 -7.57 20.92 12.88
N VAL A 218 -6.51 20.92 12.08
CA VAL A 218 -6.53 21.39 10.69
C VAL A 218 -7.56 20.59 9.89
N LEU A 219 -7.49 19.26 9.99
CA LEU A 219 -8.38 18.37 9.25
C LEU A 219 -9.85 18.61 9.62
N ARG A 220 -10.19 18.69 10.91
CA ARG A 220 -11.54 19.01 11.37
C ARG A 220 -12.05 20.32 10.76
N THR A 221 -11.21 21.36 10.76
CA THR A 221 -11.58 22.68 10.24
C THR A 221 -11.81 22.63 8.73
N ALA A 222 -10.90 22.01 7.98
CA ALA A 222 -11.03 21.84 6.55
C ALA A 222 -12.30 21.04 6.19
N LEU A 223 -12.59 19.97 6.92
CA LEU A 223 -13.78 19.14 6.70
C LEU A 223 -15.08 19.89 6.97
N ARG A 224 -15.14 20.75 8.00
CA ARG A 224 -16.30 21.62 8.24
C ARG A 224 -16.53 22.60 7.09
N ALA A 225 -15.47 23.23 6.60
CA ALA A 225 -15.57 24.11 5.44
C ALA A 225 -16.04 23.34 4.20
N TYR A 226 -15.48 22.16 3.92
CA TYR A 226 -15.93 21.29 2.84
C TYR A 226 -17.40 20.87 2.96
N HIS A 227 -17.86 20.58 4.17
CA HIS A 227 -19.26 20.24 4.42
C HIS A 227 -20.21 21.40 4.10
N GLN A 228 -19.83 22.64 4.46
CA GLN A 228 -20.60 23.84 4.12
C GLN A 228 -20.61 24.12 2.61
N LEU A 229 -19.53 23.77 1.90
CA LEU A 229 -19.47 23.78 0.43
C LEU A 229 -20.27 22.64 -0.23
N GLY A 230 -21.00 21.84 0.55
CA GLY A 230 -21.88 20.77 0.05
C GLY A 230 -21.16 19.48 -0.32
N PHE A 231 -19.89 19.31 0.07
CA PHE A 231 -19.16 18.06 -0.19
C PHE A 231 -19.69 16.93 0.70
N GLU A 232 -19.80 15.75 0.09
CA GLU A 232 -19.93 14.50 0.82
C GLU A 232 -18.54 13.97 1.21
N ILE A 233 -18.34 13.77 2.51
CA ILE A 233 -17.03 13.48 3.09
C ILE A 233 -16.93 11.99 3.40
N HIS A 234 -15.92 11.36 2.82
CA HIS A 234 -15.55 9.97 3.03
C HIS A 234 -14.24 9.94 3.81
N ALA A 235 -14.30 9.90 5.15
CA ALA A 235 -13.12 9.85 5.99
C ALA A 235 -12.74 8.40 6.34
N VAL A 236 -11.52 7.99 6.01
CA VAL A 236 -11.06 6.61 6.19
C VAL A 236 -9.71 6.53 6.90
N ALA A 237 -9.52 5.41 7.61
CA ALA A 237 -8.25 5.02 8.19
C ALA A 237 -7.98 3.52 7.97
N LEU A 238 -6.74 3.07 8.19
CA LEU A 238 -6.34 1.68 7.95
C LEU A 238 -7.01 0.68 8.92
N SER A 239 -7.18 1.05 10.18
CA SER A 239 -7.72 0.17 11.23
C SER A 239 -9.00 0.72 11.86
N GLY A 240 -9.82 -0.17 12.43
CA GLY A 240 -11.06 0.24 13.12
C GLY A 240 -10.79 1.18 14.30
N ARG A 241 -9.71 0.94 15.06
CA ARG A 241 -9.31 1.83 16.16
C ARG A 241 -8.89 3.21 15.66
N ALA A 242 -8.15 3.28 14.56
CA ALA A 242 -7.76 4.56 13.95
C ALA A 242 -9.00 5.30 13.44
N ALA A 243 -9.92 4.60 12.75
CA ALA A 243 -11.16 5.20 12.26
C ALA A 243 -12.04 5.74 13.40
N MET A 244 -12.17 5.00 14.51
CA MET A 244 -12.92 5.45 15.69
C MET A 244 -12.32 6.71 16.31
N ARG A 245 -10.99 6.75 16.51
CA ARG A 245 -10.29 7.95 17.01
C ARG A 245 -10.44 9.13 16.05
N LEU A 246 -10.36 8.88 14.75
CA LEU A 246 -10.59 9.89 13.73
C LEU A 246 -12.01 10.45 13.87
N HIS A 247 -13.03 9.60 13.99
CA HIS A 247 -14.44 10.00 14.17
C HIS A 247 -14.62 10.92 15.39
N GLU A 248 -14.14 10.48 16.56
CA GLU A 248 -14.17 11.26 17.80
C GLU A 248 -13.49 12.63 17.62
N SER A 249 -12.45 12.67 16.79
CA SER A 249 -11.64 13.87 16.62
C SER A 249 -12.11 14.79 15.51
N ILE A 250 -12.85 14.35 14.48
CA ILE A 250 -13.31 15.23 13.39
C ILE A 250 -14.82 15.46 13.43
N GLY A 251 -15.59 14.61 14.11
CA GLY A 251 -17.05 14.72 14.20
C GLY A 251 -17.81 14.31 12.93
N PHE A 252 -17.13 13.70 11.96
CA PHE A 252 -17.72 13.15 10.73
C PHE A 252 -17.71 11.64 10.79
N VAL A 253 -18.67 11.00 10.11
CA VAL A 253 -18.70 9.53 9.98
C VAL A 253 -17.40 9.06 9.32
N THR A 254 -16.76 8.07 9.94
CA THR A 254 -15.55 7.46 9.41
C THR A 254 -15.75 5.97 9.16
N SER A 255 -14.87 5.40 8.35
CA SER A 255 -14.81 3.96 8.16
C SER A 255 -13.38 3.46 8.00
N THR A 256 -13.20 2.14 7.95
CA THR A 256 -11.92 1.60 7.53
C THR A 256 -11.82 1.63 6.01
N ILE A 257 -10.61 1.75 5.48
CA ILE A 257 -10.33 1.59 4.03
C ILE A 257 -10.94 0.28 3.50
N ALA A 258 -10.85 -0.80 4.27
CA ALA A 258 -11.42 -2.10 3.89
C ALA A 258 -12.96 -2.12 3.88
N LYS A 259 -13.64 -1.28 4.67
CA LYS A 259 -15.10 -1.12 4.59
C LYS A 259 -15.46 -0.34 3.32
N LEU A 260 -14.82 0.81 3.10
CA LEU A 260 -15.02 1.63 1.90
C LEU A 260 -14.86 0.80 0.62
N LEU A 261 -13.74 0.08 0.48
CA LEU A 261 -13.45 -0.74 -0.71
C LEU A 261 -14.38 -1.95 -0.93
N ARG A 262 -15.31 -2.24 -0.01
CA ARG A 262 -16.37 -3.25 -0.19
C ARG A 262 -17.70 -2.66 -0.65
N GLU A 263 -17.85 -1.34 -0.55
CA GLU A 263 -19.04 -0.62 -0.99
C GLU A 263 -18.95 -0.34 -2.51
N ALA A 264 -19.95 0.34 -3.07
CA ALA A 264 -19.88 0.77 -4.46
C ALA A 264 -18.85 1.90 -4.62
N PRO A 265 -18.15 1.99 -5.77
CA PRO A 265 -17.26 3.10 -6.06
C PRO A 265 -17.93 4.47 -5.83
N ILE A 266 -17.17 5.44 -5.33
CA ILE A 266 -17.66 6.80 -5.08
C ILE A 266 -17.79 7.52 -6.42
N GLU A 267 -19.04 7.75 -6.83
CA GLU A 267 -19.42 8.38 -8.09
C GLU A 267 -20.34 9.58 -7.83
N PRO A 268 -20.12 10.73 -8.49
CA PRO A 268 -21.05 11.85 -8.47
C PRO A 268 -22.45 11.43 -8.94
N SER A 269 -23.46 11.99 -8.30
CA SER A 269 -24.86 11.85 -8.66
C SER A 269 -25.53 13.23 -8.83
N VAL A 270 -26.77 13.23 -9.30
CA VAL A 270 -27.57 14.47 -9.41
C VAL A 270 -27.79 15.12 -8.04
N GLU A 271 -27.93 14.32 -6.98
CA GLU A 271 -28.15 14.82 -5.61
C GLU A 271 -26.85 15.21 -4.91
N LYS A 272 -25.73 14.55 -5.26
CA LYS A 272 -24.41 14.72 -4.64
C LYS A 272 -23.34 14.77 -5.71
N THR A 273 -22.93 15.97 -6.12
CA THR A 273 -21.95 16.17 -7.19
C THR A 273 -20.50 16.20 -6.69
N ASN A 274 -20.30 16.63 -5.44
CA ASN A 274 -19.00 16.92 -4.86
C ASN A 274 -18.67 15.92 -3.76
N HIS A 275 -17.56 15.20 -3.92
CA HIS A 275 -17.08 14.26 -2.92
C HIS A 275 -15.63 14.55 -2.53
N LEU A 276 -15.32 14.27 -1.29
CA LEU A 276 -13.99 14.38 -0.70
C LEU A 276 -13.64 13.05 -0.02
N LEU A 277 -12.55 12.42 -0.42
CA LEU A 277 -11.97 11.29 0.29
C LEU A 277 -10.80 11.76 1.14
N VAL A 278 -10.90 11.52 2.45
CA VAL A 278 -9.86 11.84 3.43
C VAL A 278 -9.24 10.57 3.93
N ILE A 279 -7.92 10.51 3.88
CA ILE A 279 -7.14 9.34 4.24
C ILE A 279 -6.22 9.71 5.41
N ASP A 280 -6.59 9.23 6.60
CA ASP A 280 -5.81 9.41 7.83
C ASP A 280 -4.78 8.29 8.02
N GLU A 281 -3.66 8.63 8.67
CA GLU A 281 -2.48 7.76 8.83
C GLU A 281 -1.99 7.19 7.47
N ALA A 282 -1.95 8.06 6.44
CA ALA A 282 -1.61 7.68 5.07
C ALA A 282 -0.17 7.16 4.91
N SER A 283 0.71 7.42 5.89
CA SER A 283 2.07 6.87 6.00
C SER A 283 2.10 5.34 6.03
N MET A 284 1.04 4.71 6.52
CA MET A 284 0.95 3.24 6.62
C MET A 284 0.29 2.57 5.40
N ILE A 285 -0.06 3.34 4.36
CA ILE A 285 -0.76 2.81 3.19
C ILE A 285 0.24 2.37 2.13
N ASP A 286 0.18 1.08 1.80
CA ASP A 286 0.98 0.49 0.73
C ASP A 286 0.43 0.82 -0.67
N LEU A 287 1.26 0.59 -1.68
CA LEU A 287 0.93 0.83 -3.08
C LEU A 287 -0.30 0.04 -3.55
N PRO A 288 -0.47 -1.27 -3.26
CA PRO A 288 -1.68 -2.00 -3.65
C PRO A 288 -2.96 -1.41 -3.06
N THR A 289 -2.94 -0.97 -1.81
CA THR A 289 -4.10 -0.34 -1.16
C THR A 289 -4.39 1.03 -1.77
N MET A 290 -3.36 1.84 -2.01
CA MET A 290 -3.54 3.13 -2.70
C MET A 290 -4.10 2.94 -4.11
N TYR A 291 -3.56 2.00 -4.87
CA TYR A 291 -4.05 1.65 -6.21
C TYR A 291 -5.54 1.30 -6.19
N ARG A 292 -5.99 0.53 -5.20
CA ARG A 292 -7.42 0.21 -5.05
C ARG A 292 -8.24 1.45 -4.71
N LEU A 293 -7.77 2.30 -3.80
CA LEU A 293 -8.46 3.54 -3.41
C LEU A 293 -8.66 4.48 -4.60
N VAL A 294 -7.61 4.76 -5.38
CA VAL A 294 -7.70 5.70 -6.52
C VAL A 294 -8.58 5.18 -7.66
N ASN A 295 -8.72 3.86 -7.80
CA ASN A 295 -9.63 3.22 -8.75
C ASN A 295 -11.06 3.07 -8.21
N HIS A 296 -11.27 3.29 -6.91
CA HIS A 296 -12.58 3.21 -6.26
C HIS A 296 -13.31 4.55 -6.24
N ILE A 297 -12.73 5.60 -6.81
CA ILE A 297 -13.28 6.95 -6.80
C ILE A 297 -13.31 7.55 -8.20
N HIS A 298 -14.35 8.32 -8.50
CA HIS A 298 -14.51 9.03 -9.77
C HIS A 298 -13.46 10.12 -9.97
N PRO A 299 -13.00 10.36 -11.24
CA PRO A 299 -12.46 11.60 -11.79
C PRO A 299 -12.25 12.78 -10.84
N SER A 300 -13.42 13.26 -10.43
CA SER A 300 -13.65 14.55 -9.82
C SER A 300 -13.45 14.58 -8.31
N VAL A 301 -13.43 13.42 -7.64
CA VAL A 301 -13.33 13.30 -6.18
C VAL A 301 -12.03 13.92 -5.68
N ARG A 302 -12.13 14.84 -4.72
CA ARG A 302 -10.96 15.48 -4.10
C ARG A 302 -10.34 14.56 -3.06
N LEU A 303 -9.05 14.76 -2.79
CA LEU A 303 -8.25 13.93 -1.88
C LEU A 303 -7.52 14.76 -0.83
N ILE A 304 -7.62 14.35 0.44
CA ILE A 304 -6.73 14.83 1.51
C ILE A 304 -6.00 13.65 2.10
N PHE A 305 -4.67 13.69 2.06
CA PHE A 305 -3.82 12.77 2.81
C PHE A 305 -3.39 13.43 4.11
N THR A 306 -3.45 12.70 5.21
CA THR A 306 -2.80 13.14 6.45
C THR A 306 -2.00 12.02 7.07
N GLY A 307 -0.88 12.37 7.69
CA GLY A 307 0.03 11.40 8.30
C GLY A 307 1.39 12.01 8.61
N ASP A 308 2.35 11.15 8.92
CA ASP A 308 3.73 11.54 9.18
C ASP A 308 4.66 10.72 8.26
N PRO A 309 5.34 11.34 7.26
CA PRO A 309 6.24 10.61 6.37
C PRO A 309 7.44 10.01 7.10
N ASP A 310 7.77 10.50 8.31
CA ASP A 310 8.86 9.99 9.15
C ASP A 310 8.44 8.78 10.03
N GLN A 311 7.18 8.35 9.95
CA GLN A 311 6.66 7.18 10.67
C GLN A 311 7.13 5.86 10.05
N LEU A 312 6.83 4.74 10.74
CA LEU A 312 7.05 3.40 10.20
C LEU A 312 6.40 3.24 8.81
N PRO A 313 7.10 2.59 7.87
CA PRO A 313 6.57 2.37 6.53
C PRO A 313 5.41 1.37 6.54
N PRO A 314 4.65 1.29 5.43
CA PRO A 314 3.63 0.26 5.26
C PRO A 314 4.22 -1.16 5.39
N ILE A 315 3.37 -2.11 5.77
CA ILE A 315 3.74 -3.54 5.79
C ILE A 315 3.92 -4.07 4.36
N GLY A 316 3.07 -3.61 3.42
CA GLY A 316 3.17 -3.95 2.00
C GLY A 316 4.23 -3.12 1.27
N CYS A 317 4.27 -3.26 -0.06
CA CYS A 317 5.25 -2.56 -0.88
C CYS A 317 4.88 -1.11 -1.19
N GLY A 318 5.91 -0.26 -1.30
CA GLY A 318 5.79 1.14 -1.69
C GLY A 318 5.45 2.08 -0.52
N LYS A 319 6.10 3.24 -0.47
CA LYS A 319 5.94 4.24 0.60
C LYS A 319 5.21 5.47 0.06
N VAL A 320 3.96 5.27 -0.35
CA VAL A 320 3.21 6.24 -1.16
C VAL A 320 3.22 7.66 -0.59
N LEU A 321 2.91 7.87 0.71
CA LEU A 321 2.90 9.21 1.29
C LEU A 321 4.30 9.86 1.27
N ALA A 322 5.35 9.10 1.59
CA ALA A 322 6.71 9.61 1.57
C ALA A 322 7.12 10.04 0.16
N ASP A 323 6.82 9.20 -0.84
CA ASP A 323 7.11 9.49 -2.24
C ASP A 323 6.32 10.71 -2.75
N ILE A 324 5.06 10.88 -2.34
CA ILE A 324 4.24 12.07 -2.66
C ILE A 324 4.89 13.34 -2.10
N VAL A 325 5.33 13.29 -0.84
CA VAL A 325 5.96 14.43 -0.15
C VAL A 325 7.33 14.76 -0.77
N GLU A 326 8.12 13.74 -1.11
CA GLU A 326 9.44 13.90 -1.73
C GLU A 326 9.33 14.46 -3.16
N ALA A 327 8.35 14.01 -3.94
CA ALA A 327 8.12 14.46 -5.31
C ALA A 327 7.76 15.96 -5.40
N LYS A 328 7.22 16.55 -4.32
CA LYS A 328 6.82 17.98 -4.24
C LYS A 328 5.82 18.42 -5.32
N THR A 329 5.09 17.48 -5.90
CA THR A 329 4.08 17.73 -6.94
C THR A 329 2.69 17.96 -6.35
N VAL A 330 2.35 17.22 -5.28
CA VAL A 330 1.13 17.44 -4.50
C VAL A 330 1.38 18.52 -3.45
N ALA A 331 0.46 19.47 -3.33
CA ALA A 331 0.53 20.51 -2.31
C ALA A 331 0.60 19.89 -0.91
N ASN A 332 1.65 20.18 -0.15
CA ASN A 332 1.88 19.62 1.16
C ASN A 332 2.18 20.72 2.18
N THR A 333 1.34 20.80 3.23
CA THR A 333 1.62 21.66 4.37
C THR A 333 2.15 20.81 5.52
N LYS A 334 3.45 20.96 5.83
CA LYS A 334 4.09 20.33 6.98
C LYS A 334 3.84 21.17 8.23
N LEU A 335 3.17 20.58 9.23
CA LEU A 335 2.97 21.12 10.57
C LEU A 335 4.12 20.68 11.48
N ASP A 336 4.88 21.64 11.97
CA ASP A 336 6.14 21.43 12.71
C ASP A 336 6.09 21.91 14.17
N ILE A 337 5.08 22.71 14.54
CA ILE A 337 4.93 23.24 15.90
C ILE A 337 4.08 22.29 16.76
N VAL A 338 4.67 21.70 17.80
CA VAL A 338 3.97 20.85 18.78
C VAL A 338 3.25 21.73 19.80
N LYS A 339 1.93 21.56 19.94
CA LYS A 339 1.03 22.42 20.74
C LYS A 339 0.45 21.71 21.98
N ARG A 340 1.15 20.73 22.56
CA ARG A 340 0.67 20.12 23.82
C ARG A 340 0.77 21.14 24.96
N GLN A 341 -0.36 21.46 25.56
CA GLN A 341 -0.43 22.11 26.86
C GLN A 341 -0.16 21.02 27.92
N GLU A 342 0.72 21.34 28.88
CA GLU A 342 1.25 20.49 29.95
C GLU A 342 2.49 19.63 29.59
N SER A 343 3.59 20.00 30.27
CA SER A 343 4.90 19.34 30.44
C SER A 343 5.54 18.70 29.20
N SER A 344 6.62 19.34 28.72
CA SER A 344 7.57 18.76 27.77
C SER A 344 8.14 17.45 28.33
N THR A 345 7.49 16.33 28.01
CA THR A 345 7.98 14.97 28.32
C THR A 345 9.40 14.72 27.78
N GLY A 346 9.93 15.61 26.94
CA GLY A 346 11.19 15.44 26.20
C GLY A 346 11.04 14.50 25.00
N ILE A 347 9.88 13.84 24.86
CA ILE A 347 9.61 12.87 23.78
C ILE A 347 9.67 13.54 22.39
N PRO A 348 9.08 14.72 22.16
CA PRO A 348 9.18 15.39 20.85
C PRO A 348 10.62 15.73 20.46
N GLU A 349 11.41 16.25 21.40
CA GLU A 349 12.82 16.57 21.21
C GLU A 349 13.64 15.31 20.94
N TYR A 350 13.37 14.24 21.67
CA TYR A 350 14.02 12.94 21.49
C TYR A 350 13.70 12.33 20.11
N ALA A 351 12.42 12.35 19.69
CA ALA A 351 12.00 11.87 18.38
C ALA A 351 12.70 12.64 17.24
N LYS A 352 12.95 13.94 17.42
CA LYS A 352 13.69 14.75 16.46
C LYS A 352 15.15 14.30 16.31
N LEU A 353 15.82 13.89 17.39
CA LEU A 353 17.18 13.34 17.33
C LEU A 353 17.21 12.04 16.52
N ILE A 354 16.25 11.14 16.75
CA ILE A 354 16.13 9.89 15.98
C ILE A 354 15.96 10.20 14.49
N ASN A 355 15.06 11.12 14.13
CA ASN A 355 14.83 11.50 12.72
C ASN A 355 16.06 12.14 12.07
N GLN A 356 16.96 12.75 12.85
CA GLN A 356 18.23 13.31 12.39
C GLN A 356 19.37 12.29 12.37
N GLY A 357 19.11 11.03 12.76
CA GLY A 357 20.14 10.00 12.90
C GLY A 357 21.12 10.25 14.05
N VAL A 358 20.75 11.11 15.01
CA VAL A 358 21.57 11.43 16.19
C VAL A 358 21.19 10.49 17.32
N VAL A 359 22.14 9.64 17.73
CA VAL A 359 21.98 8.81 18.93
C VAL A 359 22.28 9.69 20.15
N PRO A 360 21.34 9.85 21.10
CA PRO A 360 21.60 10.63 22.30
C PRO A 360 22.61 9.92 23.21
N ASP A 361 23.41 10.69 23.94
CA ASP A 361 24.45 10.16 24.86
C ASP A 361 23.90 9.19 25.91
N ARG A 362 22.62 9.34 26.26
CA ARG A 362 21.86 8.43 27.13
C ARG A 362 20.53 8.12 26.48
N LEU A 363 20.16 6.84 26.44
CA LEU A 363 18.87 6.44 25.89
C LEU A 363 17.70 6.93 26.74
N SER A 364 17.82 6.83 28.07
CA SER A 364 16.82 7.34 29.01
C SER A 364 17.11 8.79 29.39
N THR A 365 16.22 9.72 29.02
CA THR A 365 16.33 11.15 29.30
C THR A 365 14.97 11.77 29.61
N GLY A 366 14.89 12.58 30.66
CA GLY A 366 13.63 13.23 31.07
C GLY A 366 12.56 12.19 31.42
N ALA A 367 11.38 12.30 30.79
CA ALA A 367 10.29 11.33 30.95
C ALA A 367 10.37 10.14 29.96
N THR A 368 11.44 10.04 29.17
CA THR A 368 11.66 8.91 28.26
C THR A 368 12.56 7.88 28.94
N HIS A 369 12.03 6.67 29.17
CA HIS A 369 12.74 5.57 29.82
C HIS A 369 12.83 4.36 28.90
N PHE A 370 14.04 3.88 28.66
CA PHE A 370 14.30 2.61 27.98
C PHE A 370 14.61 1.54 29.01
N HIS A 371 13.94 0.40 28.90
CA HIS A 371 14.16 -0.78 29.73
C HIS A 371 14.89 -1.83 28.89
N GLU A 372 16.13 -2.13 29.25
CA GLU A 372 16.89 -3.20 28.59
C GLU A 372 16.35 -4.56 29.01
N THR A 373 16.05 -5.41 28.02
CA THR A 373 15.58 -6.77 28.26
C THR A 373 15.93 -7.66 27.07
N SER A 374 15.96 -8.97 27.32
CA SER A 374 16.12 -9.95 26.26
C SER A 374 14.83 -10.04 25.43
N LYS A 375 14.92 -10.48 24.16
CA LYS A 375 13.72 -10.68 23.31
C LYS A 375 12.71 -11.65 23.92
N THR A 376 13.18 -12.65 24.67
CA THR A 376 12.32 -13.65 25.31
C THR A 376 11.57 -13.11 26.51
N ASP A 377 12.09 -12.06 27.15
CA ASP A 377 11.55 -11.51 28.39
C ASP A 377 10.72 -10.23 28.20
N ILE A 378 10.55 -9.75 26.95
CA ILE A 378 9.80 -8.51 26.65
C ILE A 378 8.41 -8.55 27.30
N ALA A 379 7.65 -9.63 27.13
CA ALA A 379 6.30 -9.73 27.67
C ALA A 379 6.29 -9.67 29.20
N LYS A 380 7.23 -10.35 29.85
CA LYS A 380 7.37 -10.34 31.32
C LYS A 380 7.70 -8.93 31.82
N VAL A 381 8.71 -8.28 31.23
CA VAL A 381 9.10 -6.92 31.61
C VAL A 381 7.96 -5.92 31.37
N CYS A 382 7.22 -6.03 30.27
CA CYS A 382 6.04 -5.19 30.05
C CYS A 382 4.98 -5.37 31.13
N CYS A 383 4.71 -6.60 31.58
CA CYS A 383 3.76 -6.86 32.68
C CYS A 383 4.26 -6.42 34.06
N GLU A 384 5.57 -6.26 34.25
CA GLU A 384 6.13 -5.74 35.51
C GLU A 384 6.06 -4.21 35.58
N LEU A 385 5.95 -3.54 34.43
CA LEU A 385 5.90 -2.08 34.30
C LEU A 385 4.48 -1.48 34.36
N TYR A 386 3.45 -2.28 34.12
CA TYR A 386 2.04 -1.90 34.09
C TYR A 386 1.21 -2.88 34.92
#